data_AF-A0A962Z1S6-F1
#
_entry.id   AF-A0A962Z1S6-F1
#
_cell.length_a   1.000
_cell.length_b   1.000
_cell.length_c   1.000
_cell.angle_alpha   90.00
_cell.angle_beta   90.00
_cell.angle_gamma   90.00
#
_symmetry.space_group_name_H-M   'P 1'
#
loop_
_entity.id
_entity.type
_entity.pdbx_description
1 polymer ?
#
loop_
_entity_poly.entity_id
_entity_poly.type
_entity_poly.pdbx_seq_one_letter_code
_entity_poly.pdbx_strand_id
1 'polypeptide(L)'
;MFEQLKKRLFWQPELNEFLAPMRVTNAFDLGFERFSKGIDNTRIDVVLSPKFMHHTHLWIRQELSEYTAGRPADARPRSDGSALMRLKEAYAGMMAVAVDLAKKRSRPGLIPLLQFGVVKFLLQVTAEEIERLQAQLQQSREANKSHASGRAVMIHERLVALSKDDSAFRYRIYRKLFREILKLEEISLCKIRKSVLEIDWPVPKGILFNPLLQIPSVWADEQWMNHYPLAFNDRQDPQVFDQVNRLVVGIFRDYLPSYVWPAEVSYFFDGKDAWKKRVAASKRHQDKEVLSGLYEISDLLEYGLQADEYEQDHISWLDTPENMISLLNSAEPQRWLRIDPADNKITPLWSHEHWPQFHNRVLRRIFRELRKHGLGHKIIASYTAPPLYQELEGRLPVRLIYYYLANMLP
;
A
#
# COMPACT_ATOMS: atom_id res chain seq x y z
N MET A 1 27.47 23.52 -18.29
CA MET A 1 28.32 23.52 -19.52
C MET A 1 28.59 22.10 -20.04
N PHE A 2 29.05 21.13 -19.23
CA PHE A 2 29.31 19.75 -19.67
C PHE A 2 28.07 18.94 -20.11
N GLU A 3 26.92 19.09 -19.46
CA GLU A 3 25.68 18.38 -19.82
C GLU A 3 25.07 18.88 -21.14
N GLN A 4 25.16 20.19 -21.42
CA GLN A 4 24.73 20.78 -22.71
C GLN A 4 25.60 20.32 -23.89
N LEU A 5 26.90 20.07 -23.66
CA LEU A 5 27.80 19.48 -24.67
C LEU A 5 27.50 18.00 -24.93
N LYS A 6 27.13 17.22 -23.90
CA LYS A 6 26.69 15.82 -24.08
C LYS A 6 25.39 15.70 -24.86
N LYS A 7 24.43 16.61 -24.65
CA LYS A 7 23.18 16.68 -25.43
C LYS A 7 23.43 16.93 -26.92
N ARG A 8 24.53 17.61 -27.26
CA ARG A 8 24.96 17.80 -28.66
C ARG A 8 25.70 16.62 -29.27
N LEU A 9 26.28 15.73 -28.45
CA LEU A 9 27.08 14.59 -28.92
C LEU A 9 26.28 13.29 -29.03
N PHE A 10 25.13 13.20 -28.36
CA PHE A 10 24.31 12.00 -28.36
C PHE A 10 22.83 12.36 -28.37
N TRP A 11 22.06 11.69 -29.25
CA TRP A 11 20.61 11.87 -29.36
C TRP A 11 19.89 11.66 -28.02
N GLN A 12 18.88 12.47 -27.72
CA GLN A 12 18.03 12.36 -26.54
C GLN A 12 16.60 12.71 -26.98
N PRO A 13 15.55 11.97 -26.57
CA PRO A 13 14.19 12.30 -26.97
C PRO A 13 13.77 13.64 -26.37
N GLU A 14 13.00 14.41 -27.14
CA GLU A 14 12.33 15.61 -26.66
C GLU A 14 11.30 15.26 -25.59
N LEU A 15 10.91 16.24 -24.76
CA LEU A 15 9.98 16.03 -23.64
C LEU A 15 8.68 15.34 -24.10
N ASN A 16 8.06 15.86 -25.16
CA ASN A 16 6.80 15.32 -25.68
C ASN A 16 6.96 13.92 -26.28
N GLU A 17 8.10 13.63 -26.91
CA GLU A 17 8.40 12.32 -27.46
C GLU A 17 8.61 11.28 -26.35
N PHE A 18 9.32 11.67 -25.28
CA PHE A 18 9.52 10.82 -24.12
C PHE A 18 8.21 10.51 -23.38
N LEU A 19 7.35 11.52 -23.22
CA LEU A 19 6.09 11.41 -22.47
C LEU A 19 4.94 10.78 -23.27
N ALA A 20 4.97 10.80 -24.61
CA ALA A 20 3.90 10.27 -25.45
C ALA A 20 3.44 8.83 -25.13
N PRO A 21 4.33 7.87 -24.80
CA PRO A 21 3.92 6.53 -24.38
C PRO A 21 3.66 6.38 -22.87
N MET A 22 3.93 7.41 -22.06
CA MET A 22 3.73 7.35 -20.62
C MET A 22 2.27 7.52 -20.24
N ARG A 23 1.82 6.77 -19.25
CA ARG A 23 0.49 6.93 -18.65
C ARG A 23 0.54 8.07 -17.64
N VAL A 24 -0.32 9.06 -17.80
CA VAL A 24 -0.54 10.06 -16.74
C VAL A 24 -1.80 9.66 -16.00
N THR A 25 -1.68 9.34 -14.73
CA THR A 25 -2.82 9.22 -13.84
C THR A 25 -3.37 10.60 -13.57
N ASN A 26 -4.58 10.87 -14.05
CA ASN A 26 -5.26 12.11 -13.73
C ASN A 26 -5.64 12.11 -12.24
N ALA A 27 -5.59 13.29 -11.62
CA ALA A 27 -6.18 13.50 -10.31
C ALA A 27 -7.63 12.99 -10.33
N PHE A 28 -7.94 12.11 -9.38
CA PHE A 28 -9.24 11.47 -9.29
C PHE A 28 -10.15 12.31 -8.39
N ASP A 29 -11.13 12.99 -8.98
CA ASP A 29 -12.13 13.73 -8.22
C ASP A 29 -13.19 12.78 -7.63
N LEU A 30 -13.25 12.77 -6.30
CA LEU A 30 -14.22 11.99 -5.52
C LEU A 30 -15.64 12.59 -5.57
N GLY A 31 -15.77 13.87 -5.94
CA GLY A 31 -17.05 14.59 -5.98
C GLY A 31 -17.74 14.69 -4.62
N PHE A 32 -16.95 14.62 -3.52
CA PHE A 32 -17.47 14.58 -2.15
C PHE A 32 -17.99 15.92 -1.64
N GLU A 33 -17.64 17.02 -2.30
CA GLU A 33 -18.11 18.38 -1.98
C GLU A 33 -19.65 18.50 -1.99
N ARG A 34 -20.33 17.61 -2.71
CA ARG A 34 -21.80 17.61 -2.84
C ARG A 34 -22.53 16.97 -1.65
N PHE A 35 -21.80 16.36 -0.72
CA PHE A 35 -22.36 15.76 0.48
C PHE A 35 -22.40 16.76 1.63
N SER A 36 -23.47 16.70 2.42
CA SER A 36 -23.55 17.46 3.66
C SER A 36 -22.51 16.94 4.64
N LYS A 37 -21.87 17.86 5.35
CA LYS A 37 -21.02 17.52 6.48
C LYS A 37 -21.84 16.86 7.60
N GLY A 38 -21.20 15.98 8.34
CA GLY A 38 -21.75 15.21 9.43
C GLY A 38 -21.83 16.01 10.73
N ILE A 39 -22.06 15.28 11.83
CA ILE A 39 -22.30 15.85 13.17
C ILE A 39 -21.13 16.73 13.65
N ASP A 40 -19.90 16.40 13.26
CA ASP A 40 -18.68 17.13 13.63
C ASP A 40 -18.37 18.34 12.73
N ASN A 41 -19.26 18.67 11.78
CA ASN A 41 -19.10 19.74 10.78
C ASN A 41 -17.79 19.67 9.95
N THR A 42 -17.11 18.53 9.96
CA THR A 42 -15.80 18.35 9.31
C THR A 42 -15.81 17.17 8.35
N ARG A 43 -16.42 16.05 8.72
CA ARG A 43 -16.39 14.79 7.97
C ARG A 43 -17.75 14.51 7.32
N ILE A 44 -17.83 13.45 6.51
CA ILE A 44 -19.09 12.96 5.95
C ILE A 44 -19.48 11.70 6.72
N ASP A 45 -20.67 11.70 7.32
CA ASP A 45 -21.17 10.54 8.05
C ASP A 45 -21.69 9.47 7.08
N VAL A 46 -21.19 8.24 7.23
CA VAL A 46 -21.60 7.09 6.43
C VAL A 46 -22.16 6.02 7.36
N VAL A 47 -23.45 5.73 7.21
CA VAL A 47 -24.12 4.64 7.95
C VAL A 47 -24.08 3.37 7.12
N LEU A 48 -23.44 2.33 7.65
CA LEU A 48 -23.39 1.00 7.03
C LEU A 48 -24.56 0.14 7.49
N SER A 49 -24.90 -0.87 6.67
CA SER A 49 -25.96 -1.82 7.01
C SER A 49 -25.65 -2.57 8.31
N PRO A 50 -26.57 -2.61 9.30
CA PRO A 50 -26.37 -3.36 10.54
C PRO A 50 -26.10 -4.85 10.30
N LYS A 51 -26.70 -5.42 9.24
CA LYS A 51 -26.47 -6.82 8.84
C LYS A 51 -25.03 -7.03 8.37
N PHE A 52 -24.49 -6.11 7.58
CA PHE A 52 -23.10 -6.16 7.12
C PHE A 52 -22.12 -6.02 8.29
N MET A 53 -22.35 -5.04 9.17
CA MET A 53 -21.52 -4.84 10.36
C MET A 53 -21.52 -6.09 11.25
N HIS A 54 -22.71 -6.63 11.56
CA HIS A 54 -22.86 -7.82 12.39
C HIS A 54 -22.12 -9.03 11.82
N HIS A 55 -22.28 -9.34 10.54
CA HIS A 55 -21.58 -10.46 9.91
C HIS A 55 -20.07 -10.25 9.82
N THR A 56 -19.61 -8.99 9.70
CA THR A 56 -18.18 -8.65 9.76
C THR A 56 -17.59 -8.99 11.13
N HIS A 57 -18.21 -8.51 12.22
CA HIS A 57 -17.77 -8.82 13.58
C HIS A 57 -17.74 -10.33 13.84
N LEU A 58 -18.80 -11.06 13.44
CA LEU A 58 -18.86 -12.51 13.64
C LEU A 58 -17.72 -13.23 12.92
N TRP A 59 -17.46 -12.88 11.66
CA TRP A 59 -16.41 -13.52 10.87
C TRP A 59 -15.01 -13.22 11.44
N ILE A 60 -14.73 -11.97 11.83
CA ILE A 60 -13.44 -11.59 12.45
C ILE A 60 -13.23 -12.33 13.76
N ARG A 61 -14.24 -12.40 14.63
CA ARG A 61 -14.17 -13.13 15.91
C ARG A 61 -13.93 -14.62 15.70
N GLN A 62 -14.55 -15.22 14.67
CA GLN A 62 -14.31 -16.61 14.33
C GLN A 62 -12.85 -16.83 13.91
N GLU A 63 -12.32 -15.99 13.01
CA GLU A 63 -10.92 -16.05 12.56
C GLU A 63 -9.91 -15.83 13.71
N LEU A 64 -10.22 -14.92 14.64
CA LEU A 64 -9.45 -14.68 15.87
C LEU A 64 -9.42 -15.92 16.77
N SER A 65 -10.59 -16.51 17.02
CA SER A 65 -10.74 -17.69 17.87
C SER A 65 -10.01 -18.91 17.30
N GLU A 66 -10.16 -19.16 16.00
CA GLU A 66 -9.48 -20.27 15.30
C GLU A 66 -7.96 -20.15 15.37
N TYR A 67 -7.43 -18.93 15.34
CA TYR A 67 -6.00 -18.69 15.43
C TYR A 67 -5.45 -18.87 16.85
N THR A 68 -6.10 -18.26 17.85
CA THR A 68 -5.68 -18.35 19.27
C THR A 68 -5.89 -19.74 19.87
N ALA A 69 -6.67 -20.61 19.23
CA ALA A 69 -6.84 -22.00 19.64
C ALA A 69 -5.57 -22.87 19.44
N GLY A 70 -4.51 -22.35 18.80
CA GLY A 70 -3.20 -23.02 18.74
C GLY A 70 -3.16 -24.32 17.94
N ARG A 71 -4.20 -24.61 17.14
CA ARG A 71 -4.24 -25.84 16.33
C ARG A 71 -3.33 -25.71 15.10
N PRO A 72 -2.52 -26.75 14.78
CA PRO A 72 -1.82 -26.87 13.50
C PRO A 72 -2.79 -26.62 12.35
N ALA A 73 -2.34 -25.97 11.28
CA ALA A 73 -3.20 -25.58 10.16
C ALA A 73 -4.05 -26.74 9.61
N ASP A 74 -3.50 -27.95 9.64
CA ASP A 74 -4.13 -29.18 9.14
C ASP A 74 -5.18 -29.79 10.09
N ALA A 75 -5.16 -29.42 11.38
CA ALA A 75 -6.09 -29.90 12.41
C ALA A 75 -7.18 -28.86 12.78
N ARG A 76 -7.23 -27.73 12.06
CA ARG A 76 -8.29 -26.73 12.23
C ARG A 76 -9.57 -27.27 11.62
N PRO A 77 -10.70 -27.30 12.34
CA PRO A 77 -11.99 -27.49 11.70
C PRO A 77 -12.09 -26.41 10.62
N ARG A 78 -12.30 -26.81 9.35
CA ARG A 78 -12.58 -25.84 8.30
C ARG A 78 -13.76 -25.00 8.77
N SER A 79 -13.53 -23.70 8.97
CA SER A 79 -14.61 -22.73 9.04
C SER A 79 -15.61 -23.09 7.94
N ASP A 80 -16.88 -23.27 8.30
CA ASP A 80 -17.97 -23.70 7.42
C ASP A 80 -18.15 -22.78 6.19
N GLY A 81 -17.35 -21.71 6.04
CA GLY A 81 -17.43 -20.75 4.95
C GLY A 81 -18.70 -19.90 4.99
N SER A 82 -19.72 -20.36 5.73
CA SER A 82 -21.04 -19.76 5.85
C SER A 82 -20.99 -18.35 6.46
N ALA A 83 -20.08 -18.10 7.42
CA ALA A 83 -19.88 -16.76 7.97
C ALA A 83 -19.34 -15.77 6.92
N LEU A 84 -18.35 -16.20 6.14
CA LEU A 84 -17.78 -15.40 5.06
C LEU A 84 -18.78 -15.19 3.92
N MET A 85 -19.54 -16.22 3.58
CA MET A 85 -20.59 -16.14 2.55
C MET A 85 -21.68 -15.14 2.95
N ARG A 86 -22.17 -15.19 4.20
CA ARG A 86 -23.12 -14.20 4.74
C ARG A 86 -22.58 -12.77 4.72
N LEU A 87 -21.29 -12.58 5.02
CA LEU A 87 -20.63 -11.29 4.91
C LEU A 87 -20.63 -10.78 3.45
N LYS A 88 -20.25 -11.64 2.51
CA LYS A 88 -20.21 -11.34 1.07
C LYS A 88 -21.58 -10.96 0.52
N GLU A 89 -22.61 -11.72 0.89
CA GLU A 89 -24.01 -11.44 0.52
C GLU A 89 -24.49 -10.11 1.09
N ALA A 90 -24.17 -9.82 2.37
CA ALA A 90 -24.56 -8.57 3.01
C ALA A 90 -23.89 -7.35 2.35
N TYR A 91 -22.62 -7.47 1.98
CA TYR A 91 -21.90 -6.44 1.24
C TYR A 91 -22.50 -6.21 -0.16
N ALA A 92 -22.72 -7.29 -0.91
CA ALA A 92 -23.29 -7.21 -2.25
C ALA A 92 -24.70 -6.60 -2.25
N GLY A 93 -25.55 -7.00 -1.28
CA GLY A 93 -26.88 -6.43 -1.11
C GLY A 93 -26.84 -4.93 -0.78
N MET A 94 -25.95 -4.52 0.14
CA MET A 94 -25.77 -3.10 0.47
C MET A 94 -25.30 -2.28 -0.74
N MET A 95 -24.36 -2.80 -1.52
CA MET A 95 -23.87 -2.12 -2.73
C MET A 95 -24.96 -2.04 -3.81
N ALA A 96 -25.74 -3.09 -4.03
CA ALA A 96 -26.84 -3.07 -5.00
C ALA A 96 -27.87 -1.99 -4.67
N VAL A 97 -28.24 -1.84 -3.39
CA VAL A 97 -29.12 -0.76 -2.93
C VAL A 97 -28.48 0.61 -3.16
N ALA A 98 -27.18 0.75 -2.87
CA ALA A 98 -26.46 1.99 -3.11
C ALA A 98 -26.44 2.38 -4.60
N VAL A 99 -26.28 1.42 -5.51
CA VAL A 99 -26.33 1.66 -6.96
C VAL A 99 -27.72 2.15 -7.39
N ASP A 100 -28.79 1.52 -6.91
CA ASP A 100 -30.17 1.96 -7.19
C ASP A 100 -30.45 3.37 -6.66
N LEU A 101 -30.01 3.67 -5.43
CA LEU A 101 -30.13 5.00 -4.84
C LEU A 101 -29.31 6.06 -5.58
N ALA A 102 -28.09 5.71 -6.00
CA ALA A 102 -27.22 6.59 -6.78
C ALA A 102 -27.87 6.98 -8.10
N LYS A 103 -28.54 6.03 -8.78
CA LYS A 103 -29.32 6.31 -9.99
C LYS A 103 -30.54 7.17 -9.71
N LYS A 104 -31.39 6.78 -8.76
CA LYS A 104 -32.64 7.48 -8.45
C LYS A 104 -32.43 8.93 -8.00
N ARG A 105 -31.34 9.20 -7.29
CA ARG A 105 -31.00 10.54 -6.77
C ARG A 105 -30.02 11.30 -7.66
N SER A 106 -29.60 10.73 -8.80
CA SER A 106 -28.57 11.29 -9.69
C SER A 106 -27.29 11.68 -8.93
N ARG A 107 -26.85 10.83 -8.00
CA ARG A 107 -25.67 11.03 -7.14
C ARG A 107 -24.71 9.85 -7.25
N PRO A 108 -23.91 9.76 -8.33
CA PRO A 108 -22.97 8.65 -8.53
C PRO A 108 -21.87 8.58 -7.45
N GLY A 109 -21.50 9.72 -6.84
CA GLY A 109 -20.51 9.80 -5.75
C GLY A 109 -20.88 9.00 -4.49
N LEU A 110 -22.13 8.55 -4.36
CA LEU A 110 -22.57 7.68 -3.26
C LEU A 110 -21.80 6.34 -3.24
N ILE A 111 -21.43 5.84 -4.42
CA ILE A 111 -20.72 4.56 -4.52
C ILE A 111 -19.28 4.67 -4.00
N PRO A 112 -18.44 5.59 -4.50
CA PRO A 112 -17.13 5.86 -3.88
C PRO A 112 -17.23 6.06 -2.38
N LEU A 113 -18.16 6.90 -1.91
CA LEU A 113 -18.34 7.19 -0.49
C LEU A 113 -18.60 5.91 0.32
N LEU A 114 -19.47 5.03 -0.17
CA LEU A 114 -19.73 3.73 0.45
C LEU A 114 -18.49 2.83 0.41
N GLN A 115 -17.76 2.78 -0.71
CA GLN A 115 -16.55 1.97 -0.84
C GLN A 115 -15.48 2.39 0.18
N PHE A 116 -15.21 3.69 0.30
CA PHE A 116 -14.28 4.22 1.32
C PHE A 116 -14.79 3.98 2.73
N GLY A 117 -16.09 4.17 2.98
CA GLY A 117 -16.70 3.89 4.28
C GLY A 117 -16.53 2.43 4.70
N VAL A 118 -16.72 1.49 3.77
CA VAL A 118 -16.50 0.05 4.01
C VAL A 118 -15.04 -0.24 4.27
N VAL A 119 -14.11 0.26 3.45
CA VAL A 119 -12.67 0.07 3.65
C VAL A 119 -12.25 0.57 5.03
N LYS A 120 -12.62 1.81 5.39
CA LYS A 120 -12.35 2.39 6.71
C LYS A 120 -12.91 1.51 7.83
N PHE A 121 -14.17 1.12 7.73
CA PHE A 121 -14.82 0.26 8.72
C PHE A 121 -14.09 -1.06 8.92
N LEU A 122 -13.69 -1.75 7.85
CA LEU A 122 -12.99 -3.04 7.93
C LEU A 122 -11.62 -2.92 8.61
N LEU A 123 -10.91 -1.81 8.36
CA LEU A 123 -9.63 -1.53 9.01
C LEU A 123 -9.82 -1.33 10.51
N GLN A 124 -10.78 -0.48 10.90
CA GLN A 124 -11.08 -0.15 12.30
C GLN A 124 -11.62 -1.35 13.09
N VAL A 125 -12.65 -2.03 12.58
CA VAL A 125 -13.30 -3.13 13.28
C VAL A 125 -12.35 -4.31 13.55
N THR A 126 -11.38 -4.54 12.66
CA THR A 126 -10.37 -5.58 12.88
C THR A 126 -9.48 -5.22 14.06
N ALA A 127 -9.00 -3.97 14.13
CA ALA A 127 -8.19 -3.49 15.25
C ALA A 127 -8.97 -3.55 16.57
N GLU A 128 -10.22 -3.07 16.57
CA GLU A 128 -11.11 -3.08 17.73
C GLU A 128 -11.37 -4.49 18.26
N GLU A 129 -11.63 -5.47 17.38
CA GLU A 129 -11.89 -6.85 17.81
C GLU A 129 -10.65 -7.54 18.39
N ILE A 130 -9.45 -7.18 17.91
CA ILE A 130 -8.20 -7.67 18.50
C ILE A 130 -7.98 -7.06 19.89
N GLU A 131 -8.13 -5.74 20.02
CA GLU A 131 -8.00 -5.04 21.30
C GLU A 131 -9.03 -5.55 22.32
N ARG A 132 -10.26 -5.79 21.87
CA ARG A 132 -11.30 -6.41 22.69
C ARG A 132 -10.89 -7.79 23.16
N LEU A 133 -10.34 -8.64 22.28
CA LEU A 133 -9.89 -9.97 22.67
C LEU A 133 -8.72 -9.91 23.65
N GLN A 134 -7.78 -8.98 23.47
CA GLN A 134 -6.70 -8.71 24.43
C GLN A 134 -7.26 -8.35 25.80
N ALA A 135 -8.20 -7.40 25.87
CA ALA A 135 -8.82 -6.98 27.11
C ALA A 135 -9.57 -8.13 27.80
N GLN A 136 -10.31 -8.95 27.05
CA GLN A 136 -11.01 -10.12 27.58
C GLN A 136 -10.05 -11.17 28.16
N LEU A 137 -8.93 -11.43 27.49
CA LEU A 137 -7.90 -12.35 27.97
C LEU A 137 -7.17 -11.79 29.20
N GLN A 138 -6.91 -10.48 29.25
CA GLN A 138 -6.34 -9.81 30.41
C GLN A 138 -7.27 -9.91 31.64
N GLN A 139 -8.54 -9.56 31.49
CA GLN A 139 -9.54 -9.70 32.56
C GLN A 139 -9.67 -11.16 33.03
N SER A 140 -9.68 -12.10 32.08
CA SER A 140 -9.73 -13.54 32.41
C SER A 140 -8.47 -13.99 33.15
N ARG A 141 -7.30 -13.44 32.83
CA ARG A 141 -6.05 -13.72 33.54
C ARG A 141 -6.14 -13.22 34.97
N GLU A 142 -6.63 -12.01 35.19
CA GLU A 142 -6.78 -11.41 36.51
C GLU A 142 -7.75 -12.17 37.41
N ALA A 143 -8.89 -12.58 36.86
CA ALA A 143 -9.86 -13.42 37.57
C ALA A 143 -9.30 -14.80 37.97
N ASN A 144 -8.32 -15.32 37.22
CA ASN A 144 -7.69 -16.63 37.48
C ASN A 144 -6.34 -16.55 38.21
N LYS A 145 -5.87 -15.35 38.65
CA LYS A 145 -4.56 -15.18 39.33
C LYS A 145 -4.46 -15.96 40.65
N SER A 146 -5.57 -16.16 41.34
CA SER A 146 -5.67 -16.86 42.63
C SER A 146 -5.69 -18.39 42.52
N HIS A 147 -5.85 -18.93 41.31
CA HIS A 147 -5.86 -20.38 41.07
C HIS A 147 -4.70 -20.74 40.15
N ALA A 148 -3.66 -21.39 40.71
CA ALA A 148 -2.55 -22.01 39.96
C ALA A 148 -3.07 -23.20 39.15
N SER A 149 -3.83 -22.91 38.10
CA SER A 149 -4.50 -23.90 37.24
C SER A 149 -3.90 -23.85 35.83
N GLY A 150 -3.92 -24.97 35.12
CA GLY A 150 -3.51 -25.03 33.71
C GLY A 150 -4.26 -24.05 32.81
N ARG A 151 -5.46 -23.61 33.22
CA ARG A 151 -6.25 -22.58 32.53
C ARG A 151 -5.60 -21.19 32.58
N ALA A 152 -4.97 -20.82 33.70
CA ALA A 152 -4.25 -19.56 33.81
C ALA A 152 -3.01 -19.54 32.89
N VAL A 153 -2.31 -20.67 32.78
CA VAL A 153 -1.18 -20.86 31.85
C VAL A 153 -1.65 -20.73 30.40
N MET A 154 -2.71 -21.43 30.00
CA MET A 154 -3.27 -21.32 28.65
C MET A 154 -3.71 -19.90 28.28
N ILE A 155 -4.33 -19.16 29.21
CA ILE A 155 -4.72 -17.76 28.97
C ILE A 155 -3.48 -16.88 28.77
N HIS A 156 -2.42 -17.12 29.55
CA HIS A 156 -1.17 -16.41 29.41
C HIS A 156 -0.50 -16.69 28.07
N GLU A 157 -0.41 -17.96 27.66
CA GLU A 157 0.14 -18.36 26.35
C GLU A 157 -0.62 -17.72 25.19
N ARG A 158 -1.96 -17.68 25.24
CA ARG A 158 -2.79 -17.01 24.23
C ARG A 158 -2.54 -15.51 24.16
N LEU A 159 -2.41 -14.85 25.31
CA LEU A 159 -2.12 -13.42 25.37
C LEU A 159 -0.73 -13.13 24.80
N VAL A 160 0.27 -13.95 25.14
CA VAL A 160 1.62 -13.84 24.60
C VAL A 160 1.63 -14.03 23.09
N ALA A 161 1.00 -15.09 22.57
CA ALA A 161 0.89 -15.34 21.14
C ALA A 161 0.23 -14.16 20.41
N LEU A 162 -0.88 -13.65 20.94
CA LEU A 162 -1.61 -12.55 20.33
C LEU A 162 -0.84 -11.21 20.42
N SER A 163 -0.03 -11.00 21.46
CA SER A 163 0.83 -9.82 21.58
C SER A 163 2.05 -9.87 20.66
N LYS A 164 2.62 -11.06 20.41
CA LYS A 164 3.77 -11.24 19.53
C LYS A 164 3.40 -11.14 18.06
N ASP A 165 2.26 -11.71 17.68
CA ASP A 165 1.86 -11.87 16.27
C ASP A 165 0.74 -10.91 15.85
N ASP A 166 0.49 -9.81 16.57
CA ASP A 166 -0.60 -8.87 16.27
C ASP A 166 -0.53 -8.36 14.81
N SER A 167 0.67 -8.00 14.34
CA SER A 167 0.87 -7.53 12.96
C SER A 167 0.59 -8.63 11.93
N ALA A 168 1.12 -9.84 12.14
CA ALA A 168 0.85 -10.96 11.25
C ALA A 168 -0.64 -11.31 11.18
N PHE A 169 -1.32 -11.21 12.33
CA PHE A 169 -2.74 -11.47 12.45
C PHE A 169 -3.59 -10.45 11.69
N ARG A 170 -3.37 -9.15 11.95
CA ARG A 170 -4.05 -8.04 11.26
C ARG A 170 -3.90 -8.16 9.76
N TYR A 171 -2.65 -8.33 9.29
CA TYR A 171 -2.34 -8.49 7.88
C TYR A 171 -3.09 -9.67 7.25
N ARG A 172 -3.14 -10.83 7.91
CA ARG A 172 -3.85 -12.00 7.40
C ARG A 172 -5.35 -11.75 7.26
N ILE A 173 -5.97 -11.10 8.25
CA ILE A 173 -7.39 -10.74 8.21
C ILE A 173 -7.66 -9.75 7.09
N TYR A 174 -6.89 -8.65 7.03
CA TYR A 174 -7.04 -7.64 5.98
C TYR A 174 -6.91 -8.26 4.60
N ARG A 175 -5.88 -9.07 4.36
CA ARG A 175 -5.68 -9.75 3.08
C ARG A 175 -6.84 -10.66 2.69
N LYS A 176 -7.42 -11.40 3.64
CA LYS A 176 -8.61 -12.22 3.38
C LYS A 176 -9.83 -11.36 3.03
N LEU A 177 -10.12 -10.33 3.83
CA LEU A 177 -11.26 -9.42 3.63
C LEU A 177 -11.17 -8.68 2.30
N PHE A 178 -10.04 -8.00 2.06
CA PHE A 178 -9.82 -7.18 0.86
C PHE A 178 -9.87 -8.05 -0.39
N ARG A 179 -9.28 -9.25 -0.37
CA ARG A 179 -9.35 -10.19 -1.49
C ARG A 179 -10.79 -10.61 -1.81
N GLU A 180 -11.59 -10.93 -0.81
CA GLU A 180 -12.97 -11.37 -1.05
C GLU A 180 -13.88 -10.23 -1.51
N ILE A 181 -13.67 -9.02 -1.00
CA ILE A 181 -14.38 -7.82 -1.47
C ILE A 181 -13.96 -7.46 -2.90
N LEU A 182 -12.65 -7.46 -3.20
CA LEU A 182 -12.14 -7.20 -4.54
C LEU A 182 -12.76 -8.16 -5.57
N LYS A 183 -12.84 -9.46 -5.25
CA LYS A 183 -13.48 -10.45 -6.13
C LYS A 183 -14.96 -10.12 -6.40
N LEU A 184 -15.71 -9.72 -5.38
CA LEU A 184 -17.11 -9.30 -5.57
C LEU A 184 -17.21 -8.05 -6.43
N GLU A 185 -16.33 -7.10 -6.18
CA GLU A 185 -16.26 -5.84 -6.91
C GLU A 185 -15.95 -6.06 -8.40
N GLU A 186 -15.03 -6.97 -8.71
CA GLU A 186 -14.64 -7.29 -10.09
C GLU A 186 -15.68 -8.12 -10.85
N ILE A 187 -16.34 -9.07 -10.19
CA ILE A 187 -17.18 -10.06 -10.87
C ILE A 187 -18.63 -9.60 -10.99
N SER A 188 -19.29 -9.33 -9.87
CA SER A 188 -20.73 -9.10 -9.83
C SER A 188 -21.09 -7.62 -9.77
N LEU A 189 -20.44 -6.85 -8.90
CA LEU A 189 -20.82 -5.46 -8.65
C LEU A 189 -20.39 -4.54 -9.80
N CYS A 190 -19.26 -4.81 -10.45
CA CYS A 190 -18.86 -4.14 -11.69
C CYS A 190 -19.96 -4.24 -12.76
N LYS A 191 -20.53 -5.43 -12.98
CA LYS A 191 -21.61 -5.63 -13.97
C LYS A 191 -22.87 -4.86 -13.62
N ILE A 192 -23.24 -4.84 -12.34
CA ILE A 192 -24.42 -4.10 -11.86
C ILE A 192 -24.22 -2.59 -12.03
N ARG A 193 -23.05 -2.06 -11.69
CA ARG A 193 -22.77 -0.63 -11.90
C ARG A 193 -22.72 -0.25 -13.37
N LYS A 194 -22.10 -1.08 -14.20
CA LYS A 194 -22.07 -0.90 -15.66
C LYS A 194 -23.47 -0.83 -16.26
N SER A 195 -24.36 -1.74 -15.87
CA SER A 195 -25.70 -1.78 -16.43
C SER A 195 -26.61 -0.66 -15.92
N VAL A 196 -26.39 -0.14 -14.71
CA VAL A 196 -27.28 0.84 -14.09
C VAL A 196 -26.79 2.28 -14.26
N LEU A 197 -25.47 2.49 -14.16
CA LEU A 197 -24.82 3.80 -14.13
C LEU A 197 -23.79 4.00 -15.25
N GLU A 198 -23.58 3.01 -16.12
CA GLU A 198 -22.59 3.04 -17.21
C GLU A 198 -21.14 3.24 -16.74
N ILE A 199 -20.87 2.96 -15.46
CA ILE A 199 -19.56 3.09 -14.83
C ILE A 199 -19.17 1.74 -14.22
N ASP A 200 -18.00 1.22 -14.60
CA ASP A 200 -17.51 -0.07 -14.12
C ASP A 200 -16.82 0.09 -12.74
N TRP A 201 -15.87 1.04 -12.69
CA TRP A 201 -15.04 1.34 -11.53
C TRP A 201 -15.04 2.84 -11.27
N PRO A 202 -15.81 3.31 -10.28
CA PRO A 202 -15.88 4.73 -9.98
C PRO A 202 -14.64 5.20 -9.23
N VAL A 203 -13.91 4.31 -8.53
CA VAL A 203 -12.63 4.61 -7.84
C VAL A 203 -11.53 3.71 -8.42
N PRO A 204 -10.32 4.23 -8.67
CA PRO A 204 -9.19 3.41 -9.07
C PRO A 204 -8.92 2.28 -8.06
N LYS A 205 -8.78 1.04 -8.56
CA LYS A 205 -8.54 -0.15 -7.72
C LYS A 205 -7.34 0.00 -6.79
N GLY A 206 -6.27 0.61 -7.29
CA GLY A 206 -5.02 0.83 -6.54
C GLY A 206 -5.19 1.71 -5.31
N ILE A 207 -6.25 2.54 -5.24
CA ILE A 207 -6.57 3.35 -4.07
C ILE A 207 -7.30 2.50 -3.02
N LEU A 208 -8.37 1.81 -3.41
CA LEU A 208 -9.20 1.03 -2.48
C LEU A 208 -8.51 -0.24 -1.96
N PHE A 209 -7.64 -0.83 -2.76
CA PHE A 209 -6.99 -2.11 -2.46
C PHE A 209 -5.46 -1.98 -2.41
N ASN A 210 -4.98 -0.78 -2.05
CA ASN A 210 -3.55 -0.54 -1.85
C ASN A 210 -2.99 -1.51 -0.77
N PRO A 211 -1.89 -2.23 -1.04
CA PRO A 211 -1.26 -3.09 -0.03
C PRO A 211 -0.91 -2.37 1.28
N LEU A 212 -0.60 -1.07 1.25
CA LEU A 212 -0.34 -0.26 2.45
C LEU A 212 -1.54 -0.21 3.40
N LEU A 213 -2.78 -0.33 2.91
CA LEU A 213 -3.96 -0.41 3.76
C LEU A 213 -4.03 -1.74 4.53
N GLN A 214 -3.40 -2.78 4.00
CA GLN A 214 -3.41 -4.13 4.59
C GLN A 214 -2.21 -4.37 5.50
N ILE A 215 -1.14 -3.56 5.38
CA ILE A 215 0.05 -3.66 6.21
C ILE A 215 -0.21 -2.92 7.54
N PRO A 216 -0.10 -3.58 8.70
CA PRO A 216 -0.43 -2.94 9.99
C PRO A 216 0.53 -1.83 10.41
N SER A 217 1.80 -1.97 10.00
CA SER A 217 2.89 -1.01 10.23
C SER A 217 3.92 -1.14 9.13
N VAL A 218 4.50 -0.03 8.68
CA VAL A 218 5.58 -0.03 7.65
C VAL A 218 6.83 -0.76 8.16
N TRP A 219 6.96 -0.90 9.47
CA TRP A 219 8.09 -1.55 10.13
C TRP A 219 7.87 -3.04 10.39
N ALA A 220 6.71 -3.57 9.97
CA ALA A 220 6.39 -4.98 10.09
C ALA A 220 7.03 -5.76 8.92
N ASP A 221 8.33 -6.03 9.03
CA ASP A 221 9.17 -6.53 7.93
C ASP A 221 8.64 -7.78 7.23
N GLU A 222 8.10 -8.73 7.99
CA GLU A 222 7.52 -9.97 7.46
C GLU A 222 6.28 -9.74 6.60
N GLN A 223 5.50 -8.69 6.91
CA GLN A 223 4.32 -8.31 6.14
C GLN A 223 4.73 -7.41 4.96
N TRP A 224 5.64 -6.47 5.20
CA TRP A 224 6.18 -5.54 4.20
C TRP A 224 6.82 -6.26 3.01
N MET A 225 7.66 -7.26 3.27
CA MET A 225 8.39 -7.99 2.23
C MET A 225 7.50 -8.68 1.18
N ASN A 226 6.23 -8.90 1.48
CA ASN A 226 5.28 -9.50 0.54
C ASN A 226 4.85 -8.53 -0.57
N HIS A 227 5.12 -7.23 -0.40
CA HIS A 227 4.62 -6.17 -1.28
C HIS A 227 5.69 -5.18 -1.70
N TYR A 228 6.67 -4.90 -0.83
CA TYR A 228 7.65 -3.85 -1.04
C TYR A 228 9.07 -4.33 -0.68
N PRO A 229 10.12 -3.76 -1.32
CA PRO A 229 11.50 -4.06 -0.97
C PRO A 229 11.84 -3.68 0.47
N LEU A 230 12.48 -4.61 1.20
CA LEU A 230 12.96 -4.40 2.57
C LEU A 230 13.98 -3.26 2.72
N ALA A 231 14.66 -2.89 1.63
CA ALA A 231 15.60 -1.78 1.64
C ALA A 231 14.92 -0.43 1.95
N PHE A 232 13.60 -0.32 1.73
CA PHE A 232 12.87 0.94 1.86
C PHE A 232 12.17 1.13 3.21
N ASN A 233 12.18 0.13 4.09
CA ASN A 233 11.59 0.23 5.43
C ASN A 233 12.62 -0.07 6.54
N ASP A 234 13.89 0.27 6.31
CA ASP A 234 14.95 0.07 7.29
C ASP A 234 15.00 1.23 8.31
N ARG A 235 14.76 0.92 9.59
CA ARG A 235 14.86 1.91 10.68
C ARG A 235 16.28 2.39 10.94
N GLN A 236 17.28 1.55 10.66
CA GLN A 236 18.69 1.88 10.89
C GLN A 236 19.25 2.75 9.77
N ASP A 237 18.67 2.65 8.57
CA ASP A 237 19.03 3.43 7.41
C ASP A 237 17.78 3.92 6.65
N PRO A 238 17.04 4.89 7.20
CA PRO A 238 15.79 5.38 6.61
C PRO A 238 16.02 6.15 5.29
N GLN A 239 17.27 6.48 4.96
CA GLN A 239 17.61 7.31 3.81
C GLN A 239 17.62 6.54 2.48
N VAL A 240 17.59 5.21 2.50
CA VAL A 240 17.69 4.39 1.28
C VAL A 240 16.56 4.72 0.29
N PHE A 241 15.33 4.92 0.78
CA PHE A 241 14.19 5.33 -0.05
C PHE A 241 14.44 6.69 -0.71
N ASP A 242 14.79 7.70 0.09
CA ASP A 242 15.10 9.06 -0.40
C ASP A 242 16.27 9.06 -1.40
N GLN A 243 17.35 8.35 -1.10
CA GLN A 243 18.52 8.26 -1.98
C GLN A 243 18.17 7.64 -3.34
N VAL A 244 17.34 6.59 -3.36
CA VAL A 244 16.84 6.01 -4.60
C VAL A 244 15.92 6.98 -5.32
N ASN A 245 15.00 7.66 -4.61
CA ASN A 245 14.10 8.62 -5.22
C ASN A 245 14.87 9.77 -5.89
N ARG A 246 15.82 10.39 -5.19
CA ARG A 246 16.68 11.46 -5.72
C ARG A 246 17.51 11.01 -6.92
N LEU A 247 17.99 9.77 -6.92
CA LEU A 247 18.72 9.20 -8.06
C LEU A 247 17.81 9.12 -9.28
N VAL A 248 16.62 8.54 -9.13
CA VAL A 248 15.65 8.39 -10.21
C VAL A 248 15.21 9.76 -10.74
N VAL A 249 14.78 10.66 -9.85
CA VAL A 249 14.39 12.03 -10.23
C VAL A 249 15.55 12.78 -10.87
N GLY A 250 16.78 12.63 -10.36
CA GLY A 250 17.96 13.25 -10.94
C GLY A 250 18.32 12.75 -12.34
N ILE A 251 18.05 11.49 -12.66
CA ILE A 251 18.26 10.91 -13.99
C ILE A 251 17.19 11.41 -14.98
N PHE A 252 15.95 11.52 -14.52
CA PHE A 252 14.81 11.92 -15.36
C PHE A 252 14.41 13.40 -15.21
N ARG A 253 15.26 14.23 -14.61
CA ARG A 253 14.97 15.64 -14.31
C ARG A 253 14.44 16.43 -15.51
N ASP A 254 15.03 16.21 -16.69
CA ASP A 254 14.62 16.86 -17.94
C ASP A 254 13.20 16.48 -18.40
N TYR A 255 12.65 15.38 -17.86
CA TYR A 255 11.34 14.81 -18.18
C TYR A 255 10.34 14.93 -17.03
N LEU A 256 10.72 15.59 -15.94
CA LEU A 256 9.91 15.73 -14.73
C LEU A 256 9.52 17.19 -14.51
N PRO A 257 8.30 17.46 -14.05
CA PRO A 257 7.90 18.79 -13.60
C PRO A 257 8.80 19.31 -12.48
N SER A 258 8.94 20.63 -12.39
CA SER A 258 9.84 21.27 -11.42
C SER A 258 9.47 21.01 -9.96
N TYR A 259 8.19 20.73 -9.67
CA TYR A 259 7.73 20.42 -8.31
C TYR A 259 8.21 19.05 -7.80
N VAL A 260 8.62 18.14 -8.70
CA VAL A 260 9.16 16.80 -8.35
C VAL A 260 10.66 16.88 -8.06
N TRP A 261 11.33 17.94 -8.50
CA TRP A 261 12.79 18.02 -8.40
C TRP A 261 13.22 18.00 -6.93
N PRO A 262 14.27 17.23 -6.59
CA PRO A 262 14.73 17.21 -5.21
C PRO A 262 15.16 18.62 -4.83
N ALA A 263 14.68 19.09 -3.68
CA ALA A 263 15.17 20.31 -3.06
C ALA A 263 16.70 20.29 -3.07
N GLU A 264 17.31 21.37 -3.54
CA GLU A 264 18.74 21.57 -3.34
C GLU A 264 19.01 21.39 -1.84
N VAL A 265 19.98 20.53 -1.53
CA VAL A 265 20.29 20.14 -0.15
C VAL A 265 20.60 21.39 0.66
N SER A 266 19.58 21.98 1.27
CA SER A 266 19.81 22.92 2.35
C SER A 266 20.38 22.06 3.47
N TYR A 267 21.60 22.39 3.89
CA TYR A 267 22.26 21.83 5.05
C TYR A 267 21.53 22.21 6.35
N PHE A 268 20.20 22.21 6.38
CA PHE A 268 19.41 22.24 7.60
C PHE A 268 19.18 20.82 8.11
N PHE A 269 20.29 20.08 8.27
CA PHE A 269 20.36 19.03 9.26
C PHE A 269 20.50 19.70 10.63
N ASP A 270 19.38 20.20 11.17
CA ASP A 270 19.19 20.16 12.62
C ASP A 270 18.54 18.82 12.95
N GLY A 271 19.41 17.81 12.93
CA GLY A 271 19.08 16.47 13.36
C GLY A 271 18.51 16.51 14.76
N LYS A 272 17.50 15.69 14.99
CA LYS A 272 16.91 15.42 16.31
C LYS A 272 15.97 16.47 16.96
N ASP A 273 15.75 17.66 16.42
CA ASP A 273 14.77 18.61 17.04
C ASP A 273 13.68 19.14 16.09
N ALA A 274 13.90 19.20 14.78
CA ALA A 274 12.84 19.48 13.81
C ALA A 274 11.79 18.36 13.77
N TRP A 275 12.21 17.09 13.86
CA TRP A 275 11.31 15.94 13.95
C TRP A 275 10.45 15.98 15.21
N LYS A 276 11.00 16.36 16.39
CA LYS A 276 10.20 16.45 17.63
C LYS A 276 9.14 17.52 17.52
N LYS A 277 9.44 18.65 16.88
CA LYS A 277 8.50 19.76 16.71
C LYS A 277 7.38 19.41 15.71
N ARG A 278 7.69 18.70 14.61
CA ARG A 278 6.68 18.24 13.64
C ARG A 278 5.88 17.04 14.13
N VAL A 279 6.51 16.07 14.78
CA VAL A 279 5.82 14.96 15.48
C VAL A 279 4.96 15.49 16.61
N ALA A 280 5.37 16.56 17.32
CA ALA A 280 4.51 17.21 18.32
C ALA A 280 3.34 17.98 17.69
N ALA A 281 3.50 18.54 16.49
CA ALA A 281 2.40 19.16 15.73
C ALA A 281 1.44 18.11 15.16
N SER A 282 1.95 16.98 14.66
CA SER A 282 1.16 15.87 14.12
C SER A 282 0.49 15.04 15.22
N LYS A 283 1.12 14.90 16.40
CA LYS A 283 0.51 14.36 17.63
C LYS A 283 -0.59 15.25 18.21
N ARG A 284 -0.70 16.55 17.84
CA ARG A 284 -1.85 17.39 18.25
C ARG A 284 -3.12 17.03 17.48
N HIS A 285 -3.02 16.34 16.35
CA HIS A 285 -4.16 15.71 15.67
C HIS A 285 -4.39 14.29 16.23
N GLN A 286 -4.51 14.19 17.55
CA GLN A 286 -4.74 12.93 18.26
C GLN A 286 -6.22 12.50 18.14
N ASP A 287 -6.71 12.35 16.92
CA ASP A 287 -7.91 11.56 16.71
C ASP A 287 -7.49 10.10 16.77
N LYS A 288 -7.88 9.40 17.84
CA LYS A 288 -7.73 7.93 17.98
C LYS A 288 -8.36 7.12 16.83
N GLU A 289 -8.98 7.78 15.87
CA GLU A 289 -9.59 7.21 14.67
C GLU A 289 -8.69 7.20 13.43
N VAL A 290 -7.49 7.80 13.50
CA VAL A 290 -6.53 7.80 12.39
C VAL A 290 -5.91 6.41 12.24
N LEU A 291 -5.92 5.88 11.01
CA LEU A 291 -5.37 4.56 10.67
C LEU A 291 -3.93 4.43 11.20
N SER A 292 -3.64 3.37 11.95
CA SER A 292 -2.41 3.22 12.76
C SER A 292 -1.09 3.29 11.98
N GLY A 293 -1.11 3.23 10.65
CA GLY A 293 0.07 3.33 9.77
C GLY A 293 0.20 4.65 9.01
N LEU A 294 -0.76 5.58 9.09
CA LEU A 294 -0.71 6.82 8.30
C LEU A 294 0.53 7.66 8.61
N TYR A 295 0.81 7.87 9.91
CA TYR A 295 1.97 8.65 10.34
C TYR A 295 3.28 8.03 9.93
N GLU A 296 3.39 6.70 9.99
CA GLU A 296 4.62 6.01 9.61
C GLU A 296 4.92 6.15 8.11
N ILE A 297 3.86 6.17 7.28
CA ILE A 297 3.98 6.41 5.84
C ILE A 297 4.30 7.88 5.56
N SER A 298 3.62 8.81 6.23
CA SER A 298 3.93 10.25 6.12
C SER A 298 5.39 10.52 6.48
N ASP A 299 5.89 9.94 7.57
CA ASP A 299 7.29 10.05 7.98
C ASP A 299 8.25 9.57 6.86
N LEU A 300 7.93 8.46 6.19
CA LEU A 300 8.75 7.92 5.10
C LEU A 300 8.70 8.80 3.83
N LEU A 301 7.52 9.33 3.50
CA LEU A 301 7.30 10.16 2.31
C LEU A 301 7.88 11.56 2.46
N GLU A 302 7.83 12.16 3.67
CA GLU A 302 8.40 13.48 3.94
C GLU A 302 9.91 13.58 3.65
N TYR A 303 10.64 12.46 3.72
CA TYR A 303 12.06 12.45 3.34
C TYR A 303 12.26 12.43 1.83
N GLY A 304 11.36 11.81 1.09
CA GLY A 304 11.51 11.56 -0.34
C GLY A 304 10.83 12.58 -1.26
N LEU A 305 9.77 13.25 -0.80
CA LEU A 305 8.93 14.14 -1.61
C LEU A 305 9.14 15.61 -1.25
N GLN A 306 8.84 16.51 -2.18
CA GLN A 306 8.75 17.95 -1.89
C GLN A 306 7.47 18.27 -1.11
N ALA A 307 7.51 19.35 -0.30
CA ALA A 307 6.31 19.83 0.41
C ALA A 307 5.20 20.20 -0.59
N ASP A 308 5.53 20.90 -1.67
CA ASP A 308 4.57 21.27 -2.72
C ASP A 308 3.99 20.05 -3.44
N GLU A 309 4.78 18.99 -3.62
CA GLU A 309 4.33 17.73 -4.22
C GLU A 309 3.35 17.00 -3.30
N TYR A 310 3.66 16.95 -2.00
CA TYR A 310 2.85 16.27 -0.99
C TYR A 310 1.58 17.04 -0.60
N GLU A 311 1.65 18.36 -0.42
CA GLU A 311 0.52 19.17 0.07
C GLU A 311 -0.49 19.53 -1.03
N GLN A 312 -0.05 19.63 -2.29
CA GLN A 312 -0.90 20.01 -3.42
C GLN A 312 -1.41 18.80 -4.23
N ASP A 313 -1.18 17.57 -3.73
CA ASP A 313 -1.56 16.31 -4.38
C ASP A 313 -1.13 16.25 -5.86
N HIS A 314 0.06 16.77 -6.16
CA HIS A 314 0.57 16.77 -7.53
C HIS A 314 1.00 15.36 -7.95
N ILE A 315 0.60 14.96 -9.15
CA ILE A 315 0.90 13.63 -9.69
C ILE A 315 1.71 13.77 -10.97
N SER A 316 2.82 13.03 -11.01
CA SER A 316 3.75 12.89 -12.11
C SER A 316 3.53 11.56 -12.83
N TRP A 317 4.07 11.44 -14.05
CA TRP A 317 4.15 10.14 -14.73
C TRP A 317 4.99 9.13 -13.93
N LEU A 318 5.90 9.60 -13.07
CA LEU A 318 6.75 8.74 -12.24
C LEU A 318 5.94 7.98 -11.18
N ASP A 319 4.80 8.52 -10.75
CA ASP A 319 3.93 7.93 -9.72
C ASP A 319 3.11 6.75 -10.25
N THR A 320 3.17 6.47 -11.54
CA THR A 320 2.59 5.28 -12.16
C THR A 320 3.68 4.21 -12.35
N PRO A 321 3.73 3.15 -11.51
CA PRO A 321 4.80 2.14 -11.55
C PRO A 321 4.93 1.45 -12.92
N GLU A 322 3.83 1.30 -13.66
CA GLU A 322 3.81 0.71 -15.00
C GLU A 322 4.67 1.48 -16.00
N ASN A 323 4.81 2.80 -15.82
CA ASN A 323 5.68 3.61 -16.68
C ASN A 323 7.15 3.26 -16.48
N MET A 324 7.59 3.10 -15.23
CA MET A 324 8.97 2.69 -14.95
C MET A 324 9.24 1.28 -15.46
N ILE A 325 8.29 0.35 -15.31
CA ILE A 325 8.41 -1.01 -15.86
C ILE A 325 8.51 -0.97 -17.40
N SER A 326 7.66 -0.18 -18.05
CA SER A 326 7.67 -0.03 -19.52
C SER A 326 8.97 0.58 -20.00
N LEU A 327 9.46 1.62 -19.32
CA LEU A 327 10.69 2.32 -19.65
C LEU A 327 11.91 1.40 -19.51
N LEU A 328 12.06 0.72 -18.37
CA LEU A 328 13.21 -0.14 -18.08
C LEU A 328 13.27 -1.37 -19.01
N ASN A 329 12.11 -1.88 -19.45
CA ASN A 329 12.04 -3.07 -20.31
C ASN A 329 11.86 -2.76 -21.81
N SER A 330 11.82 -1.48 -22.20
CA SER A 330 11.49 -1.03 -23.57
C SER A 330 12.47 -1.47 -24.67
N ALA A 331 13.69 -1.88 -24.31
CA ALA A 331 14.70 -2.33 -25.26
C ALA A 331 14.55 -3.80 -25.69
N GLU A 332 13.67 -4.58 -25.06
CA GLU A 332 13.31 -5.94 -25.50
C GLU A 332 11.94 -5.89 -26.22
N PRO A 333 11.91 -5.84 -27.58
CA PRO A 333 10.68 -5.62 -28.34
C PRO A 333 9.61 -6.69 -28.14
N GLN A 334 9.98 -7.87 -27.64
CA GLN A 334 9.10 -9.03 -27.53
C GLN A 334 8.21 -9.03 -26.27
N ARG A 335 8.47 -8.17 -25.27
CA ARG A 335 7.81 -8.27 -23.95
C ARG A 335 6.81 -7.16 -23.61
N TRP A 336 6.89 -5.99 -24.25
CA TRP A 336 6.04 -4.84 -23.94
C TRP A 336 5.45 -4.27 -25.22
N LEU A 337 4.26 -4.75 -25.54
CA LEU A 337 3.58 -4.56 -26.81
C LEU A 337 2.40 -3.61 -26.61
N ARG A 338 2.28 -2.57 -27.43
CA ARG A 338 1.02 -1.84 -27.56
C ARG A 338 0.17 -2.63 -28.56
N ILE A 339 -0.86 -3.33 -28.06
CA ILE A 339 -1.84 -3.99 -28.93
C ILE A 339 -2.90 -2.94 -29.26
N ASP A 340 -2.87 -2.46 -30.50
CA ASP A 340 -3.93 -1.58 -31.00
C ASP A 340 -5.18 -2.43 -31.25
N PRO A 341 -6.34 -2.15 -30.62
CA PRO A 341 -7.53 -3.00 -30.74
C PRO A 341 -8.07 -3.10 -32.17
N ALA A 342 -7.68 -2.15 -33.03
CA ALA A 342 -8.20 -2.00 -34.39
C ALA A 342 -7.38 -2.74 -35.45
N ASP A 343 -6.07 -3.02 -35.24
CA ASP A 343 -5.19 -3.35 -36.38
C ASP A 343 -4.20 -4.52 -36.16
N ASN A 344 -4.18 -5.19 -35.00
CA ASN A 344 -3.27 -6.32 -34.68
C ASN A 344 -1.77 -6.08 -34.97
N LYS A 345 -1.37 -4.84 -35.31
CA LYS A 345 0.01 -4.47 -35.60
C LYS A 345 0.74 -4.18 -34.30
N ILE A 346 1.88 -4.86 -34.16
CA ILE A 346 2.81 -4.67 -33.06
C ILE A 346 3.63 -3.42 -33.36
N THR A 347 3.53 -2.41 -32.51
CA THR A 347 4.33 -1.18 -32.63
C THR A 347 5.14 -0.98 -31.35
N PRO A 348 6.47 -0.75 -31.41
CA PRO A 348 7.27 -0.47 -30.22
C PRO A 348 6.77 0.81 -29.54
N LEU A 349 6.82 0.86 -28.19
CA LEU A 349 6.37 2.03 -27.43
C LEU A 349 7.15 3.30 -27.81
N TRP A 350 8.45 3.14 -28.12
CA TRP A 350 9.28 4.17 -28.71
C TRP A 350 9.80 3.66 -30.06
N SER A 351 9.47 4.36 -31.14
CA SER A 351 9.79 3.96 -32.52
C SER A 351 11.09 4.58 -33.05
N HIS A 352 11.73 5.47 -32.30
CA HIS A 352 12.92 6.18 -32.74
C HIS A 352 14.14 5.24 -32.83
N GLU A 353 14.88 5.30 -33.95
CA GLU A 353 16.02 4.42 -34.24
C GLU A 353 17.11 4.45 -33.15
N HIS A 354 17.35 5.63 -32.57
CA HIS A 354 18.34 5.82 -31.50
C HIS A 354 17.83 5.53 -30.08
N TRP A 355 16.56 5.11 -29.91
CA TRP A 355 15.99 4.77 -28.60
C TRP A 355 16.81 3.72 -27.84
N PRO A 356 17.25 2.59 -28.44
CA PRO A 356 18.04 1.59 -27.73
C PRO A 356 19.37 2.15 -27.20
N GLN A 357 19.98 3.12 -27.88
CA GLN A 357 21.23 3.74 -27.43
C GLN A 357 21.00 4.70 -26.25
N PHE A 358 19.89 5.44 -26.27
CA PHE A 358 19.48 6.27 -25.14
C PHE A 358 19.12 5.40 -23.93
N HIS A 359 18.28 4.39 -24.10
CA HIS A 359 17.87 3.45 -23.06
C HIS A 359 19.08 2.77 -22.39
N ASN A 360 20.02 2.24 -23.18
CA ASN A 360 21.23 1.63 -22.64
C ASN A 360 22.10 2.62 -21.86
N ARG A 361 22.16 3.90 -22.26
CA ARG A 361 22.88 4.93 -21.51
C ARG A 361 22.18 5.25 -20.18
N VAL A 362 20.84 5.33 -20.19
CA VAL A 362 20.04 5.52 -18.98
C VAL A 362 20.26 4.36 -18.01
N LEU A 363 20.14 3.11 -18.46
CA LEU A 363 20.40 1.93 -17.63
C LEU A 363 21.82 1.93 -17.06
N ARG A 364 22.85 2.18 -17.89
CA ARG A 364 24.23 2.26 -17.41
C ARG A 364 24.41 3.38 -16.37
N ARG A 365 23.71 4.50 -16.52
CA ARG A 365 23.72 5.59 -15.54
C ARG A 365 23.06 5.15 -14.23
N ILE A 366 21.88 4.53 -14.28
CA ILE A 366 21.19 3.98 -13.10
C ILE A 366 22.12 3.00 -12.36
N PHE A 367 22.66 1.99 -13.04
CA PHE A 367 23.54 1.01 -12.41
C PHE A 367 24.82 1.62 -11.84
N ARG A 368 25.41 2.62 -12.52
CA ARG A 368 26.59 3.32 -12.03
C ARG A 368 26.29 4.10 -10.76
N GLU A 369 25.20 4.86 -10.72
CA GLU A 369 24.83 5.63 -9.52
C GLU A 369 24.45 4.70 -8.37
N LEU A 370 23.68 3.63 -8.61
CA LEU A 370 23.36 2.64 -7.59
C LEU A 370 24.61 1.98 -7.00
N ARG A 371 25.62 1.70 -7.82
CA ARG A 371 26.90 1.14 -7.36
C ARG A 371 27.71 2.16 -6.57
N LYS A 372 27.80 3.40 -7.08
CA LYS A 372 28.53 4.51 -6.44
C LYS A 372 28.01 4.82 -5.05
N HIS A 373 26.70 4.75 -4.85
CA HIS A 373 26.05 4.99 -3.56
C HIS A 373 25.89 3.72 -2.70
N GLY A 374 26.41 2.57 -3.13
CA GLY A 374 26.29 1.30 -2.37
C GLY A 374 24.86 0.74 -2.28
N LEU A 375 23.91 1.31 -3.03
CA LEU A 375 22.49 0.95 -3.01
C LEU A 375 22.21 -0.37 -3.74
N GLY A 376 23.02 -0.72 -4.73
CA GLY A 376 22.81 -1.92 -5.55
C GLY A 376 22.73 -3.21 -4.72
N HIS A 377 23.65 -3.40 -3.77
CA HIS A 377 23.68 -4.59 -2.91
C HIS A 377 22.47 -4.64 -1.97
N LYS A 378 22.06 -3.50 -1.41
CA LYS A 378 20.86 -3.39 -0.55
C LYS A 378 19.59 -3.75 -1.31
N ILE A 379 19.43 -3.23 -2.53
CA ILE A 379 18.26 -3.56 -3.36
C ILE A 379 18.25 -5.04 -3.71
N ILE A 380 19.37 -5.62 -4.13
CA ILE A 380 19.45 -7.07 -4.44
C ILE A 380 19.12 -7.92 -3.20
N ALA A 381 19.74 -7.62 -2.06
CA ALA A 381 19.49 -8.30 -0.79
C ALA A 381 18.00 -8.27 -0.40
N SER A 382 17.30 -7.16 -0.68
CA SER A 382 15.88 -7.02 -0.37
C SER A 382 14.96 -7.95 -1.18
N TYR A 383 15.36 -8.34 -2.40
CA TYR A 383 14.64 -9.33 -3.22
C TYR A 383 15.07 -10.77 -2.93
N THR A 384 16.31 -10.98 -2.45
CA THR A 384 16.83 -12.31 -2.13
C THR A 384 16.46 -12.77 -0.71
N ALA A 385 16.21 -11.87 0.23
CA ALA A 385 15.85 -12.24 1.60
C ALA A 385 14.48 -12.97 1.73
N PRO A 386 13.39 -12.59 1.03
CA PRO A 386 12.10 -13.26 1.16
C PRO A 386 12.08 -14.76 0.81
N PRO A 387 12.67 -15.24 -0.31
CA PRO A 387 12.71 -16.67 -0.58
C PRO A 387 13.53 -17.44 0.46
N LEU A 388 14.66 -16.89 0.93
CA LEU A 388 15.45 -17.51 2.00
C LEU A 388 14.69 -17.57 3.33
N TYR A 389 13.91 -16.53 3.65
CA TYR A 389 13.04 -16.55 4.83
C TYR A 389 12.01 -17.69 4.77
N GLN A 390 11.47 -17.97 3.58
CA GLN A 390 10.56 -19.10 3.36
C GLN A 390 11.27 -20.45 3.49
N GLU A 391 12.47 -20.60 2.91
CA GLU A 391 13.30 -21.81 3.02
C GLU A 391 13.71 -22.10 4.48
N LEU A 392 13.92 -21.05 5.28
CA LEU A 392 14.24 -21.15 6.70
C LEU A 392 13.01 -21.28 7.60
N GLU A 393 11.82 -21.46 7.03
CA GLU A 393 10.54 -21.63 7.74
C GLU A 393 10.25 -20.49 8.75
N GLY A 394 10.75 -19.29 8.49
CA GLY A 394 10.59 -18.14 9.38
C GLY A 394 11.34 -18.25 10.73
N ARG A 395 12.31 -19.17 10.85
CA ARG A 395 13.10 -19.34 12.09
C ARG A 395 14.01 -18.15 12.39
N LEU A 396 14.35 -17.37 11.38
CA LEU A 396 15.15 -16.15 11.50
C LEU A 396 14.33 -14.95 11.01
N PRO A 397 14.36 -13.81 11.73
CA PRO A 397 13.76 -12.58 11.25
C PRO A 397 14.30 -12.21 9.86
N VAL A 398 13.40 -11.90 8.91
CA VAL A 398 13.79 -11.56 7.54
C VAL A 398 14.78 -10.40 7.48
N ARG A 399 14.70 -9.46 8.42
CA ARG A 399 15.64 -8.33 8.54
C ARG A 399 17.08 -8.77 8.77
N LEU A 400 17.30 -9.82 9.57
CA LEU A 400 18.66 -10.33 9.80
C LEU A 400 19.22 -11.00 8.55
N ILE A 401 18.37 -11.72 7.80
CA ILE A 401 18.73 -12.30 6.50
C ILE A 401 19.11 -11.17 5.53
N TYR A 402 18.30 -10.11 5.47
CA TYR A 402 18.60 -8.92 4.68
C TYR A 402 19.94 -8.29 5.06
N TYR A 403 20.20 -8.05 6.35
CA TYR A 403 21.46 -7.46 6.80
C TYR A 403 22.67 -8.34 6.50
N TYR A 404 22.54 -9.66 6.62
CA TYR A 404 23.59 -10.61 6.22
C TYR A 404 23.91 -10.46 4.73
N LEU A 405 22.89 -10.50 3.87
CA LEU A 405 23.06 -10.38 2.42
C LEU A 405 23.56 -9.00 1.97
N ALA A 406 23.20 -7.95 2.71
CA ALA A 406 23.62 -6.58 2.43
C ALA A 406 25.02 -6.25 2.99
N ASN A 407 25.71 -7.20 3.65
CA ASN A 407 26.96 -6.99 4.39
C ASN A 407 26.84 -5.87 5.44
N MET A 408 25.71 -5.81 6.14
CA MET A 408 25.40 -4.84 7.19
C MET A 408 25.47 -5.44 8.60
N LEU A 409 25.86 -6.71 8.72
CA LEU A 409 26.16 -7.30 10.02
C LEU A 409 27.56 -6.86 10.49
N PRO A 410 27.73 -6.54 11.78
CA PRO A 410 28.99 -6.10 12.37
C PRO A 410 30.07 -7.17 12.38
#